data_AF-A0A2E3R1V3-F1
#
_entry.id   AF-A0A2E3R1V3-F1
#
_cell.length_a   1.000
_cell.length_b   1.000
_cell.length_c   1.000
_cell.angle_alpha   90.00
_cell.angle_beta   90.00
_cell.angle_gamma   90.00
#
_symmetry.space_group_name_H-M   'P 1'
#
loop_
_entity.id
_entity.type
_entity.pdbx_description
1 polymer ?
#
loop_
_entity_poly.entity_id
_entity_poly.type
_entity_poly.pdbx_seq_one_letter_code
_entity_poly.pdbx_strand_id
1 'polypeptide(L)' 'MLLDPSVHAQTYVEDCEVCCHPIEVAYEADGEGITAFEVQRLEE' A
#
# COMPACT_ATOMS: atom_id res chain seq x y z
N MET A 1 7.85 4.72 2.27
CA MET A 1 6.62 4.00 2.67
C MET A 1 6.81 3.14 3.93
N LEU A 2 5.84 3.17 4.87
CA LEU A 2 5.75 2.36 6.09
C LEU A 2 4.36 1.71 6.15
N LEU A 3 4.26 0.40 6.44
CA LEU A 3 3.00 -0.34 6.55
C LEU A 3 2.78 -0.77 8.01
N ASP A 4 1.54 -0.70 8.51
CA ASP A 4 1.19 -1.14 9.85
C ASP A 4 0.60 -2.56 9.82
N PRO A 5 1.36 -3.60 10.26
CA PRO A 5 0.86 -4.96 10.26
C PRO A 5 -0.26 -5.19 11.28
N SER A 6 -0.53 -4.23 12.17
CA SER A 6 -1.63 -4.30 13.13
C SER A 6 -3.01 -4.19 12.45
N VAL A 7 -3.06 -3.68 11.22
CA VAL A 7 -4.29 -3.56 10.43
C VAL A 7 -4.39 -4.73 9.44
N HIS A 8 -5.43 -5.54 9.59
CA HIS A 8 -5.60 -6.78 8.80
C HIS A 8 -5.63 -6.54 7.28
N ALA A 9 -6.28 -5.47 6.83
CA ALA A 9 -6.30 -5.10 5.42
C ALA A 9 -6.46 -3.58 5.30
N GLN A 10 -5.70 -2.98 4.39
CA GLN A 10 -5.75 -1.55 4.16
C GLN A 10 -5.49 -1.24 2.69
N THR A 11 -6.24 -0.28 2.17
CA THR A 11 -6.05 0.31 0.85
C THR A 11 -5.98 1.82 1.01
N TYR A 12 -4.96 2.44 0.46
CA TYR A 12 -4.75 3.89 0.54
C TYR A 12 -3.98 4.41 -0.67
N VAL A 13 -4.07 5.71 -0.91
CA VAL A 13 -3.37 6.38 -2.01
C VAL A 13 -2.17 7.14 -1.45
N GLU A 14 -1.01 6.98 -2.08
CA GLU A 14 0.23 7.68 -1.79
C GLU A 14 0.83 8.21 -3.10
N ASP A 15 1.66 9.25 -3.04
CA ASP A 15 2.43 9.68 -4.20
C ASP A 15 3.71 8.84 -4.34
N CYS A 16 4.00 8.37 -5.56
CA CYS A 16 5.25 7.66 -5.82
C CYS A 16 6.47 8.55 -5.54
N GLU A 17 7.33 8.17 -4.60
CA GLU A 17 8.52 8.95 -4.20
C GLU A 17 9.55 9.17 -5.33
N VAL A 18 9.44 8.44 -6.45
CA VAL A 18 10.35 8.57 -7.61
C VAL A 18 9.82 9.52 -8.68
N CYS A 19 8.51 9.49 -8.95
CA CYS A 19 7.91 10.22 -10.08
C CYS A 19 6.67 11.06 -9.73
N CYS A 20 6.31 11.14 -8.45
CA CYS A 20 5.19 11.94 -7.91
C CYS A 20 3.83 11.68 -8.59
N HIS A 21 3.62 10.47 -9.13
CA HIS A 21 2.33 10.06 -9.64
C HIS A 21 1.55 9.31 -8.56
N PRO A 22 0.22 9.46 -8.53
CA PRO A 22 -0.60 8.77 -7.55
C PRO A 22 -0.53 7.26 -7.76
N ILE A 23 -0.30 6.54 -6.67
CA ILE A 23 -0.32 5.08 -6.61
C ILE A 23 -1.30 4.65 -5.53
N GLU A 24 -2.11 3.64 -5.82
CA GLU A 24 -2.90 2.95 -4.80
C GLU A 24 -2.10 1.77 -4.27
N VAL A 25 -2.01 1.69 -2.95
CA VAL A 25 -1.32 0.64 -2.21
C VAL A 25 -2.38 -0.15 -1.48
N ALA A 26 -2.42 -1.46 -1.72
CA ALA A 26 -3.28 -2.39 -1.02
C ALA A 26 -2.43 -3.47 -0.35
N TYR A 27 -2.69 -3.76 0.92
CA TYR A 27 -2.00 -4.82 1.62
C TYR A 27 -2.92 -5.54 2.61
N GLU A 28 -2.57 -6.79 2.90
CA GLU A 28 -3.14 -7.60 3.98
C GLU A 28 -2.03 -7.97 4.97
N ALA A 29 -2.39 -8.05 6.24
CA ALA A 29 -1.48 -8.38 7.32
C ALA A 29 -2.15 -9.30 8.35
N ASP A 30 -1.34 -10.08 9.05
CA ASP A 30 -1.79 -11.02 10.08
C ASP A 30 -1.36 -10.63 11.51
N GLY A 31 -0.85 -9.41 11.69
CA GLY A 31 -0.31 -8.93 12.97
C GLY A 31 1.16 -9.26 13.20
N GLU A 32 1.74 -10.21 12.46
CA GLU A 32 3.17 -10.52 12.50
C GLU A 32 3.90 -9.95 11.27
N GLY A 33 3.21 -9.89 10.12
CA GLY A 33 3.75 -9.29 8.91
C GLY A 33 2.71 -9.07 7.82
N ILE A 34 3.21 -8.67 6.65
CA ILE A 34 2.40 -8.47 5.44
C ILE A 34 2.30 -9.81 4.70
N THR A 35 1.09 -10.26 4.44
CA THR A 35 0.81 -11.53 3.77
C THR A 35 0.46 -11.34 2.29
N ALA A 36 -0.08 -10.18 1.94
CA ALA A 36 -0.31 -9.77 0.55
C ALA A 36 0.01 -8.28 0.38
N PHE A 37 0.59 -7.92 -0.76
CA PHE A 37 0.94 -6.54 -1.09
C PHE A 37 0.79 -6.31 -2.60
N GLU A 38 0.04 -5.29 -2.95
CA GLU A 38 -0.20 -4.86 -4.33
C GLU A 38 -0.09 -3.34 -4.42
N VAL A 39 0.51 -2.88 -5.52
CA VAL A 39 0.59 -1.46 -5.85
C VAL A 39 0.20 -1.30 -7.30
N GLN A 40 -0.77 -0.43 -7.53
CA GLN A 40 -1.17 -0.04 -8.86
C GLN A 40 -1.04 1.47 -9.03
N ARG A 41 -0.58 1.88 -10.21
CA ARG A 41 -0.60 3.30 -10.56
C ARG A 41 -2.03 3.69 -10.87
N LEU A 42 -2.49 4.79 -10.30
CA LEU A 42 -3.76 5.36 -10.68
C LEU A 42 -3.54 6.09 -12.01
N GLU A 43 -4.05 5.51 -13.08
CA GLU A 43 -4.13 6.18 -14.38
C GLU A 43 -5.36 7.10 -14.34
N GLU A 44 -5.15 8.40 -14.53
CA GLU A 44 -6.23 9.38 -14.69
C GLU A 44 -6.92 9.27 -16.06
#